data_AF-A0A1W1ELL8-F1
#
_entry.id   AF-A0A1W1ELL8-F1
#
_cell.length_a   1.000
_cell.length_b   1.000
_cell.length_c   1.000
_cell.angle_alpha   90.00
_cell.angle_beta   90.00
_cell.angle_gamma   90.00
#
_symmetry.space_group_name_H-M   'P 1'
#
loop_
_entity.id
_entity.type
_entity.pdbx_description
1 polymer ?
#
loop_
_entity_poly.entity_id
_entity_poly.type
_entity_poly.pdbx_seq_one_letter_code
_entity_poly.pdbx_strand_id
1 'polypeptide(L)'
;MHYNIDFDIALVNYQTRESSNDEESYAKELANRYFKKCYTLKSPRINSNFEKQARDIRYKFFDKLMQDYDNLIMGHQLNDQLEWMFMRLSKGAGVMELIGLEAISTRKDYQIIRPLLKTSKDELIEFLESNNYRYFVDSSNFSDKYERNRFREEFANSFIEKYRDGVVRSFDYLKIDKAQLLENFREIYRYRELIILRVENMKYKIKAIDITLKKLGYLLSNAQRNEIIKSNSIVVGGLWVIETQENLIFIAPYLKINMPKEYKELCRLEKIPSKIRPYCYKYSILLNQIRGKKC
;
A
#
# COMPACT_ATOMS: atom_id res chain seq x y z
N MET A 1 0.64 -19.11 -21.31
CA MET A 1 -0.22 -19.91 -22.22
C MET A 1 -0.56 -21.29 -21.66
N HIS A 2 0.39 -22.03 -21.05
CA HIS A 2 0.10 -23.35 -20.45
C HIS A 2 -0.97 -23.38 -19.35
N TYR A 3 -1.19 -22.28 -18.62
CA TYR A 3 -2.20 -22.20 -17.56
C TYR A 3 -3.55 -21.59 -18.01
N ASN A 4 -3.74 -21.34 -19.32
CA ASN A 4 -4.93 -20.71 -19.89
C ASN A 4 -5.41 -19.42 -19.19
N ILE A 5 -4.47 -18.65 -18.63
CA ILE A 5 -4.77 -17.33 -18.06
C ILE A 5 -4.74 -16.33 -19.20
N ASP A 6 -5.86 -15.66 -19.44
CA ASP A 6 -5.93 -14.57 -20.40
C ASP A 6 -5.35 -13.29 -19.79
N PHE A 7 -4.57 -12.54 -20.58
CA PHE A 7 -3.92 -11.32 -20.13
C PHE A 7 -3.56 -10.44 -21.33
N ASP A 8 -3.47 -9.13 -21.08
CA ASP A 8 -3.02 -8.13 -22.04
C ASP A 8 -1.84 -7.34 -21.48
N ILE A 9 -1.16 -6.58 -22.35
CA ILE A 9 0.05 -5.83 -22.02
C ILE A 9 -0.29 -4.34 -21.88
N ALA A 10 0.25 -3.69 -20.84
CA ALA A 10 0.19 -2.25 -20.65
C ALA A 10 1.58 -1.65 -20.50
N LEU A 11 1.93 -0.65 -21.32
CA LEU A 11 3.24 0.01 -21.32
C LEU A 11 3.11 1.54 -21.28
N VAL A 12 3.94 2.19 -20.46
CA VAL A 12 4.08 3.65 -20.47
C VAL A 12 5.42 4.03 -21.08
N ASN A 13 5.39 4.74 -22.20
CA ASN A 13 6.56 5.32 -22.85
C ASN A 13 6.81 6.72 -22.27
N TYR A 14 7.85 6.86 -21.44
CA TYR A 14 8.19 8.14 -20.80
C TYR A 14 8.97 9.12 -21.70
N GLN A 15 9.37 8.67 -22.90
CA GLN A 15 10.12 9.47 -23.87
C GLN A 15 11.40 10.09 -23.31
N THR A 16 12.03 9.40 -22.35
CA THR A 16 13.27 9.85 -21.68
C THR A 16 14.54 9.32 -22.34
N ARG A 17 14.42 8.26 -23.14
CA ARG A 17 15.54 7.56 -23.77
C ARG A 17 15.27 7.36 -25.26
N GLU A 18 16.32 7.32 -26.07
CA GLU A 18 16.22 6.96 -27.49
C GLU A 18 15.60 5.56 -27.66
N SER A 19 15.93 4.61 -26.77
CA SER A 19 15.36 3.26 -26.75
C SER A 19 13.87 3.18 -26.42
N SER A 20 13.24 4.25 -25.93
CA SER A 20 11.84 4.19 -25.45
C SER A 20 10.86 3.82 -26.58
N ASN A 21 11.18 4.22 -27.82
CA ASN A 21 10.37 3.88 -28.98
C ASN A 21 10.59 2.42 -29.43
N ASP A 22 11.81 1.89 -29.28
CA ASP A 22 12.11 0.49 -29.57
C ASP A 22 11.45 -0.44 -28.55
N GLU A 23 11.46 -0.05 -27.27
CA GLU A 23 10.75 -0.75 -26.19
C GLU A 23 9.24 -0.83 -26.47
N GLU A 24 8.63 0.30 -26.89
CA GLU A 24 7.21 0.34 -27.25
C GLU A 24 6.91 -0.53 -28.48
N SER A 25 7.78 -0.50 -29.49
CA SER A 25 7.62 -1.27 -30.72
C SER A 25 7.72 -2.77 -30.45
N TYR A 26 8.71 -3.19 -29.65
CA TYR A 26 8.89 -4.59 -29.27
C TYR A 26 7.73 -5.11 -28.39
N ALA A 27 7.19 -4.29 -27.48
CA ALA A 27 6.03 -4.69 -26.68
C ALA A 27 4.79 -4.96 -27.55
N LYS A 28 4.58 -4.15 -28.61
CA LYS A 28 3.50 -4.37 -29.58
C LYS A 28 3.73 -5.62 -30.43
N GLU A 29 4.96 -5.84 -30.87
CA GLU A 29 5.35 -7.05 -31.60
C GLU A 29 5.09 -8.32 -30.76
N LEU A 30 5.51 -8.29 -29.49
CA LEU A 30 5.32 -9.40 -28.56
C LEU A 30 3.84 -9.68 -28.31
N ALA A 31 3.03 -8.64 -28.10
CA ALA A 31 1.59 -8.80 -27.92
C ALA A 31 0.96 -9.45 -29.16
N ASN A 32 1.31 -8.98 -30.37
CA ASN A 32 0.79 -9.55 -31.60
C ASN A 32 1.19 -11.02 -31.78
N ARG A 33 2.46 -11.36 -31.49
CA ARG A 33 2.98 -12.74 -31.54
C ARG A 33 2.18 -13.71 -30.67
N TYR A 34 1.64 -13.23 -29.55
CA TYR A 34 0.88 -14.03 -28.59
C TYR A 34 -0.63 -13.75 -28.63
N PHE A 35 -1.12 -13.09 -29.68
CA PHE A 35 -2.54 -12.72 -29.88
C PHE A 35 -3.15 -11.95 -28.70
N LYS A 36 -2.37 -11.03 -28.13
CA LYS A 36 -2.76 -10.15 -27.01
C LYS A 36 -2.90 -8.70 -27.46
N LYS A 37 -3.62 -7.91 -26.68
CA LYS A 37 -3.68 -6.45 -26.83
C LYS A 37 -2.47 -5.82 -26.14
N CYS A 38 -1.99 -4.71 -26.72
CA CYS A 38 -0.96 -3.87 -26.12
C CYS A 38 -1.48 -2.44 -26.00
N TYR A 39 -1.78 -2.01 -24.77
CA TYR A 39 -2.15 -0.63 -24.47
C TYR A 39 -0.89 0.17 -24.19
N THR A 40 -0.66 1.24 -24.94
CA THR A 40 0.48 2.12 -24.72
C THR A 40 0.04 3.55 -24.38
N LEU A 41 0.76 4.19 -23.45
CA LEU A 41 0.60 5.60 -23.14
C LEU A 41 1.93 6.33 -23.31
N LYS A 42 1.96 7.37 -24.14
CA LYS A 42 3.08 8.32 -24.19
C LYS A 42 2.91 9.36 -23.09
N SER A 43 3.88 9.44 -22.19
CA SER A 43 3.88 10.37 -21.05
C SER A 43 4.23 11.79 -21.51
N PRO A 44 3.60 12.83 -20.94
CA PRO A 44 4.15 14.17 -20.98
C PRO A 44 5.58 14.22 -20.40
N ARG A 45 6.37 15.21 -20.83
CA ARG A 45 7.73 15.44 -20.33
C ARG A 45 7.71 15.74 -18.83
N ILE A 46 8.54 15.03 -18.07
CA ILE A 46 8.67 15.19 -16.63
C ILE A 46 9.96 15.95 -16.31
N ASN A 47 9.84 17.14 -15.73
CA ASN A 47 11.00 18.02 -15.49
C ASN A 47 11.55 17.96 -14.05
N SER A 48 10.79 17.41 -13.10
CA SER A 48 11.20 17.31 -11.69
C SER A 48 10.50 16.14 -11.00
N ASN A 49 11.03 15.65 -9.88
CA ASN A 49 10.43 14.56 -9.10
C ASN A 49 10.07 13.34 -9.96
N PHE A 50 10.98 12.94 -10.86
CA PHE A 50 10.71 12.00 -11.94
C PHE A 50 10.02 10.73 -11.45
N GLU A 51 10.55 10.07 -10.43
CA GLU A 51 10.00 8.82 -9.91
C GLU A 51 8.55 8.92 -9.45
N LYS A 52 8.22 9.99 -8.71
CA LYS A 52 6.87 10.21 -8.18
C LYS A 52 5.90 10.49 -9.32
N GLN A 53 6.24 11.43 -10.21
CA GLN A 53 5.37 11.79 -11.34
C GLN A 53 5.20 10.62 -12.32
N ALA A 54 6.29 9.90 -12.61
CA ALA A 54 6.25 8.72 -13.46
C ALA A 54 5.34 7.63 -12.88
N ARG A 55 5.42 7.40 -11.57
CA ARG A 55 4.53 6.49 -10.84
C ARG A 55 3.08 6.95 -10.91
N ASP A 56 2.81 8.24 -10.70
CA ASP A 56 1.44 8.80 -10.73
C ASP A 56 0.82 8.69 -12.13
N ILE A 57 1.57 8.99 -13.20
CA ILE A 57 1.13 8.84 -14.59
C ILE A 57 0.80 7.38 -14.89
N ARG A 58 1.68 6.47 -14.48
CA ARG A 58 1.50 5.02 -14.68
C ARG A 58 0.25 4.49 -14.01
N TYR A 59 0.04 4.84 -12.74
CA TYR A 59 -1.16 4.38 -12.05
C TYR A 59 -2.42 5.07 -12.55
N LYS A 60 -2.38 6.33 -13.00
CA LYS A 60 -3.54 6.94 -13.69
C LYS A 60 -3.91 6.22 -14.98
N PHE A 61 -2.91 5.74 -15.72
CA PHE A 61 -3.13 4.92 -16.92
C PHE A 61 -3.74 3.57 -16.56
N PHE A 62 -3.13 2.85 -15.62
CA PHE A 62 -3.63 1.56 -15.18
C PHE A 62 -5.03 1.66 -14.59
N ASP A 63 -5.30 2.65 -13.74
CA ASP A 63 -6.62 2.87 -13.16
C ASP A 63 -7.74 3.02 -14.22
N LYS A 64 -7.41 3.51 -15.43
CA LYS A 64 -8.37 3.56 -16.55
C LYS A 64 -8.56 2.20 -17.20
N LEU A 65 -7.46 1.46 -17.44
CA LEU A 65 -7.53 0.13 -18.05
C LEU A 65 -8.23 -0.89 -17.17
N MET A 66 -8.02 -0.83 -15.86
CA MET A 66 -8.60 -1.76 -14.88
C MET A 66 -10.14 -1.67 -14.75
N GLN A 67 -10.82 -0.85 -15.55
CA GLN A 67 -12.28 -0.93 -15.69
C GLN A 67 -12.71 -2.23 -16.40
N ASP A 68 -11.83 -2.80 -17.23
CA ASP A 68 -12.08 -4.01 -18.02
C ASP A 68 -11.31 -5.24 -17.50
N TYR A 69 -10.57 -5.12 -16.38
CA TYR A 69 -9.72 -6.19 -15.83
C TYR A 69 -9.80 -6.23 -14.31
N ASP A 70 -9.62 -7.41 -13.72
CA ASP A 70 -9.63 -7.58 -12.24
C ASP A 70 -8.25 -7.45 -11.60
N ASN A 71 -7.20 -7.80 -12.34
CA ASN A 71 -5.84 -7.97 -11.83
C ASN A 71 -4.79 -7.22 -12.66
N LEU A 72 -3.95 -6.45 -11.98
CA LEU A 72 -2.75 -5.82 -12.54
C LEU A 72 -1.51 -6.62 -12.13
N ILE A 73 -0.86 -7.28 -13.08
CA ILE A 73 0.38 -8.03 -12.82
C ILE A 73 1.59 -7.09 -13.02
N MET A 74 2.47 -7.04 -12.02
CA MET A 74 3.68 -6.21 -12.04
C MET A 74 4.93 -7.08 -11.88
N GLY A 75 5.94 -6.84 -12.71
CA GLY A 75 7.23 -7.55 -12.65
C GLY A 75 8.17 -7.09 -11.53
N HIS A 76 7.65 -6.79 -10.33
CA HIS A 76 8.53 -6.50 -9.19
C HIS A 76 9.20 -7.79 -8.71
N GLN A 77 10.50 -7.69 -8.44
CA GLN A 77 11.37 -8.81 -8.13
C GLN A 77 11.99 -8.72 -6.71
N LEU A 78 12.79 -9.71 -6.32
CA LEU A 78 13.44 -9.76 -5.00
C LEU A 78 14.30 -8.53 -4.73
N ASN A 79 15.07 -8.08 -5.74
CA ASN A 79 15.92 -6.90 -5.65
C ASN A 79 15.12 -5.62 -5.37
N ASP A 80 13.92 -5.47 -5.97
CA ASP A 80 13.04 -4.33 -5.69
C ASP A 80 12.52 -4.36 -4.24
N GLN A 81 12.28 -5.57 -3.71
CA GLN A 81 11.79 -5.76 -2.34
C GLN A 81 12.87 -5.36 -1.32
N LEU A 82 14.12 -5.75 -1.57
CA LEU A 82 15.25 -5.40 -0.71
C LEU A 82 15.62 -3.92 -0.82
N GLU A 83 15.62 -3.36 -2.04
CA GLU A 83 15.78 -1.91 -2.27
C GLU A 83 14.77 -1.12 -1.44
N TRP A 84 13.48 -1.47 -1.52
CA TRP A 84 12.44 -0.81 -0.74
C TRP A 84 12.69 -0.92 0.77
N MET A 85 13.06 -2.12 1.25
CA MET A 85 13.35 -2.33 2.66
C MET A 85 14.50 -1.42 3.13
N PHE A 86 15.61 -1.35 2.40
CA PHE A 86 16.74 -0.48 2.75
C PHE A 86 16.38 1.01 2.70
N MET A 87 15.63 1.46 1.69
CA MET A 87 15.14 2.84 1.63
C MET A 87 14.19 3.20 2.78
N ARG A 88 13.45 2.22 3.32
CA ARG A 88 12.56 2.43 4.46
C ARG A 88 13.35 2.42 5.77
N LEU A 89 14.32 1.52 5.86
CA LEU A 89 15.23 1.42 7.00
C LEU A 89 16.00 2.73 7.20
N SER A 90 16.52 3.33 6.12
CA SER A 90 17.22 4.62 6.18
C SER A 90 16.36 5.79 6.69
N LYS A 91 15.03 5.63 6.71
CA LYS A 91 14.05 6.64 7.15
C LYS A 91 13.47 6.34 8.55
N GLY A 92 14.00 5.36 9.27
CA GLY A 92 13.53 4.97 10.60
C GLY A 92 12.14 4.34 10.58
N ALA A 93 11.83 3.54 9.56
CA ALA A 93 10.55 2.86 9.42
C ALA A 93 10.38 1.71 10.43
N GLY A 94 9.15 1.50 10.91
CA GLY A 94 8.79 0.33 11.71
C GLY A 94 8.58 -0.92 10.86
N VAL A 95 8.44 -2.08 11.51
CA VAL A 95 8.36 -3.40 10.85
C VAL A 95 7.33 -3.49 9.72
N MET A 96 6.12 -2.94 9.89
CA MET A 96 5.09 -3.00 8.85
C MET A 96 5.43 -2.18 7.60
N GLU A 97 6.23 -1.12 7.78
CA GLU A 97 6.68 -0.23 6.73
C GLU A 97 7.96 -0.75 6.06
N LEU A 98 8.78 -1.52 6.81
CA LEU A 98 9.99 -2.18 6.32
C LEU A 98 9.67 -3.37 5.42
N ILE A 99 8.69 -4.18 5.80
CA ILE A 99 8.29 -5.37 5.05
C ILE A 99 7.60 -4.89 3.79
N GLY A 100 8.36 -4.94 2.69
CA GLY A 100 8.12 -4.18 1.47
C GLY A 100 6.88 -4.59 0.68
N LEU A 101 7.08 -4.93 -0.58
CA LEU A 101 5.98 -5.24 -1.49
C LEU A 101 5.29 -6.53 -1.07
N GLU A 102 3.95 -6.51 -1.02
CA GLU A 102 3.15 -7.71 -0.84
C GLU A 102 2.95 -8.42 -2.18
N ALA A 103 2.85 -9.75 -2.15
CA ALA A 103 2.60 -10.54 -3.37
C ALA A 103 1.28 -10.16 -4.03
N ILE A 104 0.26 -9.87 -3.22
CA ILE A 104 -1.05 -9.38 -3.65
C ILE A 104 -1.36 -8.15 -2.80
N SER A 105 -1.77 -7.06 -3.43
CA SER A 105 -2.22 -5.85 -2.74
C SER A 105 -3.38 -5.21 -3.47
N THR A 106 -4.39 -4.71 -2.76
CA THR A 106 -5.55 -4.05 -3.39
C THR A 106 -5.27 -2.60 -3.72
N ARG A 107 -5.74 -2.14 -4.88
CA ARG A 107 -5.79 -0.73 -5.26
C ARG A 107 -7.14 -0.44 -5.89
N LYS A 108 -7.88 0.53 -5.32
CA LYS A 108 -9.26 0.82 -5.72
C LYS A 108 -10.06 -0.51 -5.72
N ASP A 109 -10.60 -0.88 -6.87
CA ASP A 109 -11.49 -2.03 -7.04
C ASP A 109 -10.76 -3.23 -7.68
N TYR A 110 -9.44 -3.18 -7.84
CA TYR A 110 -8.64 -4.23 -8.48
C TYR A 110 -7.45 -4.70 -7.63
N GLN A 111 -6.92 -5.89 -7.93
CA GLN A 111 -5.74 -6.43 -7.25
C GLN A 111 -4.47 -6.16 -8.03
N ILE A 112 -3.37 -5.88 -7.33
CA ILE A 112 -2.01 -5.82 -7.89
C ILE A 112 -1.28 -7.09 -7.47
N ILE A 113 -0.84 -7.88 -8.45
CA ILE A 113 -0.17 -9.17 -8.26
C ILE A 113 1.31 -9.03 -8.66
N ARG A 114 2.21 -9.56 -7.83
CA ARG A 114 3.67 -9.49 -8.03
C ARG A 114 4.27 -10.90 -7.93
N PRO A 115 4.22 -11.70 -9.01
CA PRO A 115 4.60 -13.11 -8.95
C PRO A 115 6.11 -13.32 -8.75
N LEU A 116 6.94 -12.34 -9.13
CA LEU A 116 8.40 -12.47 -9.15
C LEU A 116 9.10 -12.01 -7.86
N LEU A 117 8.36 -11.70 -6.78
CA LEU A 117 8.97 -11.14 -5.56
C LEU A 117 10.03 -12.02 -4.88
N LYS A 118 10.07 -13.32 -5.18
CA LYS A 118 11.10 -14.24 -4.68
C LYS A 118 12.22 -14.52 -5.68
N THR A 119 12.08 -14.03 -6.91
CA THR A 119 13.03 -14.24 -8.01
C THR A 119 14.02 -13.08 -8.04
N SER A 120 15.31 -13.39 -8.13
CA SER A 120 16.36 -12.38 -8.24
C SER A 120 16.52 -11.85 -9.66
N LYS A 121 17.25 -10.73 -9.79
CA LYS A 121 17.58 -10.13 -11.08
C LYS A 121 18.36 -11.09 -11.96
N ASP A 122 19.33 -11.79 -11.37
CA ASP A 122 20.22 -12.70 -12.12
C ASP A 122 19.45 -13.92 -12.62
N GLU A 123 18.51 -14.46 -11.82
CA GLU A 123 17.63 -15.56 -12.26
C GLU A 123 16.76 -15.14 -13.45
N LEU A 124 16.28 -13.89 -13.46
CA LEU A 124 15.52 -13.36 -14.59
C LEU A 124 16.41 -13.19 -15.83
N ILE A 125 17.64 -12.70 -15.68
CA ILE A 125 18.59 -12.54 -16.79
C ILE A 125 18.93 -13.91 -17.37
N GLU A 126 19.32 -14.88 -16.53
CA GLU A 126 19.63 -16.24 -16.95
C GLU A 126 18.45 -16.90 -17.69
N PHE A 127 17.22 -16.70 -17.19
CA PHE A 127 16.02 -17.19 -17.86
C PHE A 127 15.82 -16.54 -19.24
N LEU A 128 16.00 -15.21 -19.34
CA LEU A 128 15.84 -14.48 -20.61
C LEU A 128 16.89 -14.92 -21.63
N GLU A 129 18.15 -15.04 -21.22
CA GLU A 129 19.27 -15.49 -22.06
C GLU A 129 19.08 -16.93 -22.53
N SER A 130 18.78 -17.85 -21.62
CA SER A 130 18.58 -19.28 -21.93
C SER A 130 17.42 -19.52 -22.91
N ASN A 131 16.44 -18.62 -22.95
CA ASN A 131 15.28 -18.71 -23.84
C ASN A 131 15.36 -17.74 -25.04
N ASN A 132 16.48 -17.03 -25.23
CA ASN A 132 16.66 -16.03 -26.28
C ASN A 132 15.56 -14.96 -26.34
N TYR A 133 15.05 -14.55 -25.18
CA TYR A 133 14.10 -13.44 -25.11
C TYR A 133 14.85 -12.12 -25.14
N ARG A 134 14.50 -11.26 -26.11
CA ARG A 134 15.00 -9.89 -26.14
C ARG A 134 14.44 -9.10 -24.95
N TYR A 135 15.33 -8.41 -24.25
CA TYR A 135 15.01 -7.46 -23.18
C TYR A 135 15.84 -6.18 -23.37
N PHE A 136 15.39 -5.10 -22.74
CA PHE A 136 16.06 -3.80 -22.80
C PHE A 136 16.71 -3.51 -21.46
N VAL A 137 18.01 -3.24 -21.47
CA VAL A 137 18.75 -2.79 -20.28
C VAL A 137 18.78 -1.25 -20.29
N ASP A 138 18.19 -0.66 -19.27
CA ASP A 138 18.17 0.79 -19.10
C ASP A 138 19.56 1.30 -18.69
N SER A 139 20.19 2.12 -19.54
CA SER A 139 21.47 2.77 -19.27
C SER A 139 21.38 3.87 -18.20
N SER A 140 20.17 4.37 -17.87
CA SER A 140 19.96 5.30 -16.76
C SER A 140 19.95 4.62 -15.38
N ASN A 141 19.99 3.28 -15.33
CA ASN A 141 20.26 2.53 -14.08
C ASN A 141 21.64 2.87 -13.50
N PHE A 142 22.57 3.37 -14.32
CA PHE A 142 23.91 3.79 -13.91
C PHE A 142 24.00 5.26 -13.49
N SER A 143 22.87 5.97 -13.38
CA SER A 143 22.86 7.35 -12.89
C SER A 143 22.64 7.40 -11.37
N ASP A 144 23.69 7.79 -10.64
CA ASP A 144 23.67 8.05 -9.18
C ASP A 144 22.82 9.28 -8.79
N LYS A 145 22.26 9.98 -9.78
CA LYS A 145 21.43 11.17 -9.56
C LYS A 145 20.15 10.87 -8.79
N TYR A 146 19.70 9.61 -8.79
CA TYR A 146 18.50 9.17 -8.08
C TYR A 146 18.90 8.28 -6.89
N GLU A 147 18.53 8.72 -5.67
CA GLU A 147 18.76 7.99 -4.41
C GLU A 147 18.35 6.52 -4.53
N ARG A 148 17.24 6.24 -5.22
CA ARG A 148 16.71 4.90 -5.43
C ARG A 148 17.62 4.00 -6.28
N ASN A 149 18.21 4.52 -7.34
CA ASN A 149 19.14 3.76 -8.19
C ASN A 149 20.39 3.38 -7.39
N ARG A 150 20.89 4.33 -6.60
CA ARG A 150 22.00 4.07 -5.68
C ARG A 150 21.67 2.95 -4.69
N PHE A 151 20.48 2.97 -4.09
CA PHE A 151 20.05 1.89 -3.19
C PHE A 151 19.97 0.52 -3.87
N ARG A 152 19.54 0.50 -5.14
CA ARG A 152 19.44 -0.73 -5.93
C ARG A 152 20.82 -1.31 -6.24
N GLU A 153 21.70 -0.51 -6.83
CA GLU A 153 22.99 -0.99 -7.33
C GLU A 153 24.01 -1.21 -6.20
N GLU A 154 24.19 -0.23 -5.30
CA GLU A 154 25.21 -0.34 -4.23
C GLU A 154 24.83 -1.32 -3.13
N PHE A 155 23.54 -1.43 -2.78
CA PHE A 155 23.11 -2.22 -1.62
C PHE A 155 22.29 -3.45 -2.01
N ALA A 156 21.18 -3.31 -2.73
CA ALA A 156 20.26 -4.43 -2.93
C ALA A 156 20.82 -5.53 -3.86
N ASN A 157 21.36 -5.15 -5.03
CA ASN A 157 21.92 -6.10 -6.00
C ASN A 157 23.13 -6.84 -5.40
N SER A 158 24.12 -6.09 -4.93
CA SER A 158 25.34 -6.65 -4.30
C SER A 158 25.04 -7.58 -3.11
N PHE A 159 24.03 -7.26 -2.30
CA PHE A 159 23.63 -8.11 -1.17
C PHE A 159 22.94 -9.39 -1.63
N ILE A 160 22.07 -9.32 -2.64
CA ILE A 160 21.37 -10.50 -3.17
C ILE A 160 22.33 -11.44 -3.89
N GLU A 161 23.31 -10.94 -4.64
CA GLU A 161 24.32 -11.78 -5.29
C GLU A 161 25.02 -12.71 -4.30
N LYS A 162 25.25 -12.25 -3.06
CA LYS A 162 25.97 -13.01 -2.02
C LYS A 162 25.06 -13.79 -1.08
N TYR A 163 23.85 -13.30 -0.81
CA TYR A 163 23.00 -13.79 0.28
C TYR A 163 21.55 -14.11 -0.13
N ARG A 164 21.28 -14.32 -1.44
CA ARG A 164 19.95 -14.55 -2.02
C ARG A 164 19.03 -15.42 -1.17
N ASP A 165 19.42 -16.66 -0.89
CA ASP A 165 18.56 -17.62 -0.19
C ASP A 165 18.22 -17.18 1.24
N GLY A 166 19.18 -16.53 1.90
CA GLY A 166 18.98 -15.94 3.22
C GLY A 166 17.96 -14.80 3.17
N VAL A 167 18.05 -13.94 2.15
CA VAL A 167 17.11 -12.82 1.92
C VAL A 167 15.69 -13.34 1.65
N VAL A 168 15.54 -14.33 0.78
CA VAL A 168 14.23 -14.95 0.47
C VAL A 168 13.60 -15.51 1.74
N ARG A 169 14.33 -16.33 2.51
CA ARG A 169 13.85 -16.89 3.78
C ARG A 169 13.49 -15.80 4.79
N SER A 170 14.31 -14.75 4.88
CA SER A 170 14.06 -13.64 5.80
C SER A 170 12.76 -12.90 5.46
N PHE A 171 12.50 -12.65 4.18
CA PHE A 171 11.23 -12.05 3.76
C PHE A 171 10.03 -12.93 4.03
N ASP A 172 10.17 -14.26 3.95
CA ASP A 172 9.09 -15.18 4.30
C ASP A 172 8.78 -15.16 5.80
N TYR A 173 9.80 -15.20 6.68
CA TYR A 173 9.60 -15.07 8.13
C TYR A 173 9.00 -13.71 8.50
N LEU A 174 9.55 -12.63 7.95
CA LEU A 174 9.04 -11.28 8.21
C LEU A 174 7.56 -11.14 7.81
N LYS A 175 7.13 -11.74 6.69
CA LYS A 175 5.72 -11.73 6.29
C LYS A 175 4.81 -12.44 7.30
N ILE A 176 5.27 -13.54 7.89
CA ILE A 176 4.54 -14.26 8.94
C ILE A 176 4.42 -13.38 10.19
N ASP A 177 5.53 -12.79 10.63
CA ASP A 177 5.55 -11.89 11.79
C ASP A 177 4.62 -10.69 11.57
N LYS A 178 4.62 -10.13 10.35
CA LYS A 178 3.72 -9.04 9.94
C LYS A 178 2.26 -9.42 10.14
N ALA A 179 1.87 -10.61 9.69
CA ALA A 179 0.50 -11.09 9.82
C ALA A 179 0.09 -11.23 11.29
N GLN A 180 0.94 -11.82 12.13
CA GLN A 180 0.69 -11.96 13.57
C GLN A 180 0.54 -10.60 14.28
N LEU A 181 1.34 -9.60 13.88
CA LEU A 181 1.20 -8.24 14.44
C LEU A 181 -0.17 -7.61 14.10
N LEU A 182 -0.75 -7.96 12.95
CA LEU A 182 -2.09 -7.49 12.56
C LEU A 182 -3.23 -8.20 13.30
N GLU A 183 -3.02 -9.41 13.82
CA GLU A 183 -4.03 -10.15 14.60
C GLU A 183 -4.32 -9.50 15.96
N ASN A 184 -3.47 -8.61 16.43
CA ASN A 184 -3.61 -7.93 17.73
C ASN A 184 -4.73 -6.87 17.74
N PHE A 185 -5.31 -6.55 16.59
CA PHE A 185 -6.49 -5.69 16.52
C PHE A 185 -7.36 -6.05 15.32
N ARG A 186 -8.67 -5.89 15.47
CA ARG A 186 -9.64 -6.12 14.40
C ARG A 186 -10.69 -5.04 14.35
N GLU A 187 -11.16 -4.76 13.15
CA GLU A 187 -12.34 -3.94 12.94
C GLU A 187 -13.58 -4.74 13.36
N ILE A 188 -14.36 -4.21 14.29
CA ILE A 188 -15.58 -4.85 14.79
C ILE A 188 -16.85 -4.14 14.31
N TYR A 189 -16.71 -2.92 13.82
CA TYR A 189 -17.81 -2.12 13.30
C TYR A 189 -17.31 -1.10 12.29
N ARG A 190 -18.05 -0.94 11.19
CA ARG A 190 -17.86 0.11 10.21
C ARG A 190 -19.22 0.63 9.75
N TYR A 191 -19.38 1.94 9.77
CA TYR A 191 -20.46 2.62 9.10
C TYR A 191 -19.93 3.92 8.51
N ARG A 192 -19.89 4.00 7.17
CA ARG A 192 -19.20 5.09 6.45
C ARG A 192 -17.76 5.24 6.97
N GLU A 193 -17.37 6.44 7.42
CA GLU A 193 -16.05 6.71 7.98
C GLU A 193 -15.93 6.46 9.49
N LEU A 194 -17.02 6.08 10.18
CA LEU A 194 -16.94 5.61 11.57
C LEU A 194 -16.43 4.17 11.56
N ILE A 195 -15.29 3.96 12.21
CA ILE A 195 -14.66 2.65 12.39
C ILE A 195 -14.43 2.41 13.88
N ILE A 196 -14.71 1.19 14.34
CA ILE A 196 -14.40 0.76 15.69
C ILE A 196 -13.51 -0.47 15.62
N LEU A 197 -12.37 -0.37 16.31
CA LEU A 197 -11.39 -1.43 16.43
C LEU A 197 -11.47 -2.02 17.82
N ARG A 198 -11.39 -3.34 17.93
CA ARG A 198 -11.02 -4.03 19.16
C ARG A 198 -9.53 -4.31 19.11
N VAL A 199 -8.81 -3.99 20.18
CA VAL A 199 -7.38 -4.22 20.32
C VAL A 199 -7.15 -5.15 21.51
N GLU A 200 -6.60 -6.33 21.27
CA GLU A 200 -6.36 -7.32 22.35
C GLU A 200 -5.22 -6.87 23.27
N ASN A 201 -4.26 -6.11 22.74
CA ASN A 201 -3.13 -5.56 23.50
C ASN A 201 -2.91 -4.08 23.18
N MET A 202 -3.09 -3.21 24.19
CA MET A 202 -3.03 -1.76 24.02
C MET A 202 -1.67 -1.21 23.56
N LYS A 203 -0.59 -2.00 23.61
CA LYS A 203 0.68 -1.66 22.94
C LYS A 203 0.51 -1.44 21.43
N TYR A 204 -0.50 -2.07 20.81
CA TYR A 204 -0.83 -1.94 19.39
C TYR A 204 -1.81 -0.80 19.09
N LYS A 205 -2.27 -0.03 20.10
CA LYS A 205 -3.23 1.08 19.93
C LYS A 205 -2.80 2.04 18.82
N ILE A 206 -1.58 2.56 18.89
CA ILE A 206 -1.09 3.54 17.90
C ILE A 206 -1.02 2.93 16.51
N LYS A 207 -0.67 1.64 16.42
CA LYS A 207 -0.55 0.93 15.15
C LYS A 207 -1.91 0.71 14.49
N ALA A 208 -2.89 0.27 15.27
CA ALA A 208 -4.27 0.09 14.85
C ALA A 208 -4.85 1.40 14.29
N ILE A 209 -4.61 2.51 15.00
CA ILE A 209 -5.04 3.85 14.59
C ILE A 209 -4.36 4.29 13.29
N ASP A 210 -3.03 4.19 13.21
CA ASP A 210 -2.25 4.63 12.06
C ASP A 210 -2.62 3.87 10.79
N ILE A 211 -2.80 2.54 10.86
CA ILE A 211 -3.27 1.72 9.75
C ILE A 211 -4.68 2.11 9.32
N THR A 212 -5.58 2.37 10.28
CA THR A 212 -6.97 2.70 9.99
C THR A 212 -7.12 4.08 9.35
N LEU A 213 -6.40 5.08 9.87
CA LEU A 213 -6.38 6.42 9.27
C LEU A 213 -5.72 6.42 7.89
N LYS A 214 -4.66 5.63 7.67
CA LYS A 214 -4.07 5.43 6.34
C LYS A 214 -5.10 4.91 5.33
N LYS A 215 -5.91 3.93 5.72
CA LYS A 215 -7.02 3.41 4.88
C LYS A 215 -8.09 4.48 4.59
N LEU A 216 -8.31 5.39 5.52
CA LEU A 216 -9.19 6.55 5.37
C LEU A 216 -8.52 7.74 4.65
N GLY A 217 -7.31 7.56 4.11
CA GLY A 217 -6.58 8.59 3.36
C GLY A 217 -5.87 9.64 4.21
N TYR A 218 -5.68 9.40 5.51
CA TYR A 218 -5.03 10.32 6.43
C TYR A 218 -3.69 9.78 6.95
N LEU A 219 -2.61 10.56 6.78
CA LEU A 219 -1.26 10.21 7.23
C LEU A 219 -0.92 10.98 8.51
N LEU A 220 -0.63 10.26 9.59
CA LEU A 220 -0.20 10.86 10.85
C LEU A 220 1.24 11.40 10.76
N SER A 221 1.47 12.57 11.37
CA SER A 221 2.81 13.07 11.67
C SER A 221 3.37 12.42 12.94
N ASN A 222 4.69 12.51 13.16
CA ASN A 222 5.32 11.97 14.37
C ASN A 222 4.80 12.66 15.64
N ALA A 223 4.55 13.98 15.60
CA ALA A 223 3.95 14.71 16.72
C ALA A 223 2.56 14.16 17.07
N GLN A 224 1.72 13.95 16.05
CA GLN A 224 0.37 13.41 16.24
C GLN A 224 0.40 11.98 16.80
N ARG A 225 1.33 11.13 16.35
CA ARG A 225 1.50 9.79 16.93
C ARG A 225 1.82 9.87 18.42
N ASN A 226 2.70 10.77 18.83
CA ASN A 226 3.06 10.98 20.23
C ASN A 226 1.89 11.50 21.07
N GLU A 227 1.06 12.38 20.52
CA GLU A 227 -0.14 12.87 21.21
C GLU A 227 -1.19 11.75 21.42
N ILE A 228 -1.40 10.89 20.42
CA ILE A 228 -2.31 9.73 20.51
C ILE A 228 -1.85 8.74 21.58
N ILE A 229 -0.54 8.54 21.73
CA ILE A 229 0.01 7.65 22.77
C ILE A 229 -0.35 8.17 24.18
N LYS A 230 -0.34 9.50 24.36
CA LYS A 230 -0.55 10.14 25.67
C LYS A 230 -2.03 10.36 26.03
N SER A 231 -2.96 10.24 25.07
CA SER A 231 -4.37 10.57 25.30
C SER A 231 -5.32 9.44 24.88
N ASN A 232 -6.39 9.26 25.65
CA ASN A 232 -7.52 8.39 25.29
C ASN A 232 -8.64 9.12 24.55
N SER A 233 -8.57 10.45 24.40
CA SER A 233 -9.55 11.23 23.64
C SER A 233 -8.85 12.41 22.97
N ILE A 234 -8.74 12.37 21.66
CA ILE A 234 -8.00 13.38 20.89
C ILE A 234 -8.69 13.69 19.57
N VAL A 235 -8.54 14.93 19.12
CA VAL A 235 -8.88 15.35 17.75
C VAL A 235 -7.57 15.63 17.02
N VAL A 236 -7.30 14.87 15.96
CA VAL A 236 -6.04 14.94 15.22
C VAL A 236 -6.25 15.72 13.92
N GLY A 237 -5.40 16.73 13.72
CA GLY A 237 -5.44 17.60 12.56
C GLY A 237 -6.75 18.40 12.40
N GLY A 238 -7.57 18.48 13.44
CA GLY A 238 -8.91 19.07 13.38
C GLY A 238 -9.93 18.26 12.58
N LEU A 239 -9.54 17.10 12.03
CA LEU A 239 -10.35 16.33 11.07
C LEU A 239 -10.87 15.03 11.66
N TRP A 240 -10.09 14.36 12.50
CA TRP A 240 -10.40 13.02 12.99
C TRP A 240 -10.48 13.02 14.50
N VAL A 241 -11.55 12.48 15.06
CA VAL A 241 -11.62 12.15 16.48
C VAL A 241 -11.19 10.70 16.69
N ILE A 242 -10.36 10.49 17.71
CA ILE A 242 -9.98 9.18 18.21
C ILE A 242 -10.34 9.13 19.69
N GLU A 243 -11.24 8.23 20.07
CA GLU A 243 -11.53 7.94 21.48
C GLU A 243 -11.24 6.47 21.79
N THR A 244 -10.60 6.21 22.91
CA THR A 244 -10.24 4.89 23.41
C THR A 244 -10.98 4.62 24.70
N GLN A 245 -11.67 3.49 24.77
CA GLN A 245 -12.38 3.02 25.96
C GLN A 245 -12.13 1.53 26.12
N GLU A 246 -11.58 1.11 27.27
CA GLU A 246 -11.21 -0.28 27.51
C GLU A 246 -10.29 -0.79 26.37
N ASN A 247 -10.71 -1.83 25.64
CA ASN A 247 -10.02 -2.39 24.49
C ASN A 247 -10.58 -1.90 23.14
N LEU A 248 -11.45 -0.89 23.14
CA LEU A 248 -12.08 -0.34 21.94
C LEU A 248 -11.47 1.00 21.55
N ILE A 249 -11.24 1.18 20.25
CA ILE A 249 -10.81 2.43 19.64
C ILE A 249 -11.86 2.87 18.64
N PHE A 250 -12.42 4.05 18.85
CA PHE A 250 -13.40 4.70 17.99
C PHE A 250 -12.68 5.75 17.15
N ILE A 251 -12.85 5.68 15.83
CA ILE A 251 -12.27 6.62 14.87
C ILE A 251 -13.39 7.14 13.99
N ALA A 252 -13.55 8.45 13.92
CA ALA A 252 -14.54 9.09 13.05
C ALA A 252 -14.10 10.51 12.64
N PRO A 253 -14.68 11.07 11.58
CA PRO A 253 -14.58 12.50 11.32
C PRO A 253 -15.07 13.34 12.50
N TYR A 254 -14.29 14.35 12.88
CA TYR A 254 -14.62 15.23 13.98
C TYR A 254 -15.72 16.22 13.55
N LEU A 255 -16.78 16.29 14.35
CA LEU A 255 -17.93 17.17 14.11
C LEU A 255 -18.31 17.89 15.40
N LYS A 256 -18.72 19.16 15.25
CA LYS A 256 -19.30 19.97 16.33
C LYS A 256 -20.78 20.20 16.02
N ILE A 257 -21.65 19.42 16.64
CA ILE A 257 -23.11 19.49 16.46
C ILE A 257 -23.77 19.55 17.84
N ASN A 258 -24.74 20.44 18.00
CA ASN A 258 -25.55 20.47 19.21
C ASN A 258 -26.56 19.31 19.16
N MET A 259 -26.60 18.51 20.22
CA MET A 259 -27.46 17.34 20.31
C MET A 259 -28.46 17.53 21.45
N PRO A 260 -29.72 17.08 21.28
CA PRO A 260 -30.72 17.05 22.35
C PRO A 260 -30.19 16.32 23.59
N LYS A 261 -30.63 16.75 24.79
CA LYS A 261 -30.23 16.12 26.06
C LYS A 261 -30.58 14.63 26.10
N GLU A 262 -31.76 14.28 25.62
CA GLU A 262 -32.25 12.89 25.53
C GLU A 262 -31.31 12.02 24.69
N TYR A 263 -30.87 12.50 23.52
CA TYR A 263 -29.93 11.77 22.67
C TYR A 263 -28.56 11.59 23.35
N LYS A 264 -28.06 12.62 24.04
CA LYS A 264 -26.79 12.51 24.79
C LYS A 264 -26.88 11.45 25.89
N GLU A 265 -28.05 11.31 26.52
CA GLU A 265 -28.29 10.32 27.55
C GLU A 265 -28.40 8.90 26.98
N LEU A 266 -29.09 8.72 25.86
CA LEU A 266 -29.09 7.45 25.11
C LEU A 266 -27.67 7.01 24.74
N CYS A 267 -26.86 7.92 24.19
CA CYS A 267 -25.44 7.65 23.93
C CYS A 267 -24.65 7.28 25.20
N ARG A 268 -24.98 7.86 26.36
CA ARG A 268 -24.30 7.54 27.63
C ARG A 268 -24.62 6.11 28.07
N LEU A 269 -25.88 5.69 27.97
CA LEU A 269 -26.34 4.33 28.29
C LEU A 269 -25.68 3.30 27.38
N GLU A 270 -25.57 3.60 26.08
CA GLU A 270 -24.89 2.77 25.08
C GLU A 270 -23.35 2.90 25.12
N LYS A 271 -22.80 3.63 26.11
CA LYS A 271 -21.36 3.86 26.29
C LYS A 271 -20.66 4.38 25.02
N ILE A 272 -21.31 5.31 24.32
CA ILE A 272 -20.77 6.00 23.16
C ILE A 272 -19.87 7.15 23.62
N PRO A 273 -18.59 7.19 23.19
CA PRO A 273 -17.64 8.22 23.60
C PRO A 273 -18.08 9.62 23.18
N SER A 274 -17.82 10.64 24.00
CA SER A 274 -18.51 11.94 23.92
C SER A 274 -18.28 12.67 22.60
N LYS A 275 -17.04 12.64 22.08
CA LYS A 275 -16.68 13.27 20.80
C LYS A 275 -17.11 12.45 19.57
N ILE A 276 -17.55 11.20 19.74
CA ILE A 276 -18.12 10.35 18.66
C ILE A 276 -19.60 10.64 18.44
N ARG A 277 -20.33 11.00 19.50
CA ARG A 277 -21.79 11.25 19.47
C ARG A 277 -22.25 12.20 18.36
N PRO A 278 -21.58 13.34 18.06
CA PRO A 278 -21.99 14.23 16.99
C PRO A 278 -22.03 13.54 15.61
N TYR A 279 -21.08 12.65 15.33
CA TYR A 279 -21.05 11.89 14.09
C TYR A 279 -22.20 10.89 14.01
N CYS A 280 -22.44 10.15 15.10
CA CYS A 280 -23.60 9.25 15.17
C CYS A 280 -24.93 10.00 14.99
N TYR A 281 -25.06 11.18 15.59
CA TYR A 281 -26.28 11.99 15.49
C TYR A 281 -26.52 12.48 14.06
N LYS A 282 -25.49 13.03 13.40
CA LYS A 282 -25.58 13.54 12.02
C LYS A 282 -26.08 12.50 11.04
N TYR A 283 -25.65 11.24 11.20
CA TYR A 283 -25.94 10.15 10.28
C TYR A 283 -26.95 9.14 10.82
N SER A 284 -27.66 9.49 11.90
CA SER A 284 -28.72 8.68 12.51
C SER A 284 -28.31 7.21 12.74
N ILE A 285 -27.09 7.01 13.26
CA ILE A 285 -26.54 5.66 13.47
C ILE A 285 -27.29 4.96 14.61
N LEU A 286 -27.71 3.72 14.37
CA LEU A 286 -28.33 2.86 15.38
C LEU A 286 -27.32 2.49 16.47
N LEU A 287 -27.43 3.14 17.63
CA LEU A 287 -26.43 3.08 18.70
C LEU A 287 -26.22 1.66 19.25
N ASN A 288 -27.28 0.87 19.32
CA ASN A 288 -27.25 -0.53 19.80
C ASN A 288 -26.45 -1.47 18.89
N GLN A 289 -26.15 -1.08 17.65
CA GLN A 289 -25.33 -1.87 16.73
C GLN A 289 -23.83 -1.59 16.88
N ILE A 290 -23.46 -0.47 17.51
CA ILE A 290 -22.09 0.06 17.52
C ILE A 290 -21.13 -0.81 18.35
N ARG A 291 -21.60 -1.39 19.47
CA ARG A 291 -20.76 -2.20 20.36
C ARG A 291 -20.78 -3.70 20.07
N GLY A 292 -21.50 -4.14 19.04
CA GLY A 292 -21.84 -5.55 18.84
C GLY A 292 -22.75 -6.03 19.97
N LYS A 293 -23.75 -6.86 19.66
CA LYS A 293 -24.53 -7.51 20.73
C LYS A 293 -23.55 -8.20 21.68
N LYS A 294 -23.72 -7.98 22.99
CA LYS A 294 -23.27 -8.98 23.97
C LYS A 294 -24.02 -10.26 23.62
N CYS A 295 -23.36 -11.19 22.95
CA CYS A 295 -23.70 -12.59 23.11
C CYS A 295 -23.26 -13.02 24.51
#